data_AF-A0A7S0JRU9-F1
#
_entry.id   AF-A0A7S0JRU9-F1
#
_cell.length_a   1.000
_cell.length_b   1.000
_cell.length_c   1.000
_cell.angle_alpha   90.00
_cell.angle_beta   90.00
_cell.angle_gamma   90.00
#
_symmetry.space_group_name_H-M   'P 1'
#
loop_
_entity.id
_entity.type
_entity.pdbx_description
1 polymer ?
#
loop_
_entity_poly.entity_id
_entity_poly.type
_entity_poly.pdbx_seq_one_letter_code
_entity_poly.pdbx_strand_id
1 'polypeptide(L)'
;ELELDLGRIQSVIATPSHEGGEMGKAKHGRCKRGVRSALGSIGRPGAGTKEVRQRFWREIAIGLSSERAAELAGVSSAVGARLFRQGGGMPDVSLEMPSDRFLSLAEREGIALLRAQGHGVREIARRTGRHASTISRELRRNAATRSGYVEYRATVAHWHAQRRARRPRTAKLAANSELRAYVQERLEGAITTADGKRIGPHVAWSGRRHGRRKDRHWSIAWSPQQIANRLLIDYPDDVSMRISHEAIYQALYIKDRGGLRRELCTCLRTGRALRMPRSRAKARGKQFVTDQDLIDKRPPKVTRRGE
;
A
#
# COMPACT_ATOMS: atom_id res chain seq x y z
N GLU A 1 -21.70 52.41 -80.40
CA GLU A 1 -21.99 50.97 -80.20
C GLU A 1 -20.67 50.22 -80.31
N LEU A 2 -20.34 49.49 -79.24
CA LEU A 2 -19.34 48.44 -79.07
C LEU A 2 -18.17 48.37 -80.06
N GLU A 3 -17.05 48.99 -79.67
CA GLU A 3 -15.73 48.70 -80.24
C GLU A 3 -14.83 48.00 -79.21
N LEU A 4 -14.08 47.06 -79.76
CA LEU A 4 -13.26 46.06 -79.13
C LEU A 4 -11.98 46.67 -78.51
N ASP A 5 -11.46 45.99 -77.51
CA ASP A 5 -10.23 45.18 -77.64
C ASP A 5 -9.18 45.39 -76.55
N LEU A 6 -8.49 44.28 -76.35
CA LEU A 6 -7.55 43.89 -75.32
C LEU A 6 -6.30 44.76 -75.25
N GLY A 7 -5.82 44.97 -74.02
CA GLY A 7 -4.45 45.36 -73.72
C GLY A 7 -4.30 45.55 -72.21
N ARG A 8 -3.19 45.28 -71.54
CA ARG A 8 -1.86 44.81 -71.90
C ARG A 8 -1.19 44.46 -70.56
N ILE A 9 -0.41 43.40 -70.53
CA ILE A 9 0.37 42.94 -69.37
C ILE A 9 1.41 44.01 -68.99
N GLN A 10 1.52 44.34 -67.70
CA GLN A 10 2.73 44.90 -67.11
C GLN A 10 3.20 44.01 -65.95
N SER A 11 4.44 43.56 -66.06
CA SER A 11 5.21 42.86 -65.04
C SER A 11 5.71 43.84 -63.97
N VAL A 12 5.36 43.61 -62.71
CA VAL A 12 5.99 44.28 -61.57
C VAL A 12 6.82 43.26 -60.82
N ILE A 13 8.14 43.41 -60.93
CA ILE A 13 9.14 42.79 -60.07
C ILE A 13 9.15 43.59 -58.76
N ALA A 14 8.98 42.91 -57.62
CA ALA A 14 9.27 43.47 -56.30
C ALA A 14 10.13 42.46 -55.51
N THR A 15 11.37 42.86 -55.27
CA THR A 15 12.34 42.23 -54.37
C THR A 15 11.90 42.30 -52.90
N PRO A 16 12.41 41.42 -52.01
CA PRO A 16 11.78 41.10 -50.73
C PRO A 16 12.09 42.15 -49.65
N SER A 17 11.04 42.69 -49.03
CA SER A 17 11.15 43.49 -47.81
C SER A 17 11.18 42.57 -46.60
N HIS A 18 12.31 42.60 -45.90
CA HIS A 18 12.58 41.84 -44.69
C HIS A 18 11.92 42.54 -43.49
N GLU A 19 10.69 42.14 -43.13
CA GLU A 19 10.12 42.45 -41.82
C GLU A 19 9.44 41.21 -41.24
N GLY A 20 9.85 40.85 -40.03
CA GLY A 20 9.49 39.62 -39.34
C GLY A 20 8.01 39.57 -38.98
N GLY A 21 7.28 38.67 -39.63
CA GLY A 21 5.98 38.19 -39.16
C GLY A 21 6.15 36.85 -38.44
N GLU A 22 6.24 36.89 -37.10
CA GLU A 22 6.00 35.69 -36.29
C GLU A 22 4.62 35.12 -36.66
N MET A 23 4.58 33.96 -37.32
CA MET A 23 3.36 33.19 -37.49
C MET A 23 2.77 32.91 -36.11
N GLY A 24 1.67 33.61 -35.81
CA GLY A 24 0.93 33.48 -34.58
C GLY A 24 0.61 32.02 -34.29
N LYS A 25 1.21 31.48 -33.22
CA LYS A 25 0.80 30.18 -32.67
C LYS A 25 -0.69 30.25 -32.38
N ALA A 26 -1.46 29.37 -33.02
CA ALA A 26 -2.89 29.21 -32.78
C ALA A 26 -3.17 29.22 -31.27
N LYS A 27 -3.91 30.23 -30.81
CA LYS A 27 -4.41 30.38 -29.44
C LYS A 27 -5.43 29.26 -29.19
N HIS A 28 -4.94 28.06 -28.91
CA HIS A 28 -5.77 26.98 -28.41
C HIS A 28 -6.40 27.47 -27.11
N GLY A 29 -7.72 27.57 -27.12
CA GLY A 29 -8.53 28.17 -26.07
C GLY A 29 -8.05 27.77 -24.68
N ARG A 30 -7.86 28.77 -23.81
CA ARG A 30 -7.63 28.57 -22.39
C ARG A 30 -8.84 27.82 -21.82
N CYS A 31 -8.79 26.50 -21.81
CA CYS A 31 -9.69 25.66 -21.03
C CYS A 31 -9.63 26.19 -19.59
N LYS A 32 -10.77 26.65 -19.08
CA LYS A 32 -10.96 27.25 -17.76
C LYS A 32 -10.17 26.47 -16.72
N ARG A 33 -9.02 27.03 -16.31
CA ARG A 33 -8.14 26.43 -15.30
C ARG A 33 -8.79 26.65 -13.96
N GLY A 34 -9.66 25.71 -13.54
CA GLY A 34 -9.80 25.44 -12.12
C GLY A 34 -8.40 25.21 -11.58
N VAL A 35 -7.99 26.03 -10.61
CA VAL A 35 -6.67 25.93 -9.98
C VAL A 35 -6.53 24.49 -9.49
N ARG A 36 -5.66 23.71 -10.14
CA ARG A 36 -5.43 22.32 -9.74
C ARG A 36 -4.89 22.37 -8.31
N SER A 37 -5.48 21.61 -7.40
CA SER A 37 -4.94 21.47 -6.05
C SER A 37 -3.47 21.05 -6.14
N ALA A 38 -2.62 21.70 -5.35
CA ALA A 38 -1.19 21.42 -5.35
C ALA A 38 -0.95 19.92 -5.13
N LEU A 39 -0.12 19.31 -5.97
CA LEU A 39 0.36 17.96 -5.74
C LEU A 39 1.30 18.00 -4.53
N GLY A 40 0.81 17.60 -3.36
CA GLY A 40 1.61 17.51 -2.15
C GLY A 40 2.76 16.52 -2.36
N SER A 41 4.01 17.00 -2.25
CA SER A 41 5.17 16.11 -2.22
C SER A 41 5.25 15.49 -0.83
N ILE A 42 4.76 14.26 -0.71
CA ILE A 42 5.34 13.37 0.32
C ILE A 42 6.78 13.11 -0.14
N GLY A 43 7.73 13.11 0.79
CA GLY A 43 9.17 13.04 0.51
C GLY A 43 9.65 11.80 -0.26
N ARG A 44 10.92 11.44 -0.10
CA ARG A 44 11.55 10.32 -0.85
C ARG A 44 10.68 9.06 -0.80
N PRO A 45 10.37 8.42 -1.94
CA PRO A 45 9.67 7.14 -1.96
C PRO A 45 10.40 6.14 -1.05
N GLY A 46 9.67 5.46 -0.17
CA GLY A 46 10.27 4.41 0.67
C GLY A 46 10.85 3.27 -0.18
N ALA A 47 11.86 2.58 0.34
CA ALA A 47 12.58 1.50 -0.36
C ALA A 47 11.71 0.30 -0.81
N GLY A 48 10.44 0.22 -0.37
CA GLY A 48 9.50 -0.83 -0.73
C GLY A 48 8.47 -0.40 -1.78
N THR A 49 8.92 0.01 -2.97
CA THR A 49 7.99 0.25 -4.10
C THR A 49 7.17 -1.01 -4.41
N LYS A 50 6.03 -0.86 -5.09
CA LYS A 50 5.18 -2.01 -5.41
C LYS A 50 5.94 -3.06 -6.22
N GLU A 51 6.73 -2.64 -7.18
CA GLU A 51 7.52 -3.49 -8.08
C GLU A 51 8.58 -4.28 -7.31
N VAL A 52 9.31 -3.61 -6.40
CA VAL A 52 10.30 -4.26 -5.53
C VAL A 52 9.63 -5.30 -4.65
N ARG A 53 8.49 -4.99 -4.03
CA ARG A 53 7.72 -5.95 -3.22
C ARG A 53 7.23 -7.13 -4.05
N GLN A 54 6.76 -6.90 -5.28
CA GLN A 54 6.32 -7.96 -6.19
C GLN A 54 7.45 -8.90 -6.58
N ARG A 55 8.66 -8.38 -6.84
CA ARG A 55 9.84 -9.23 -7.09
C ARG A 55 10.19 -10.04 -5.85
N PHE A 56 10.35 -9.36 -4.70
CA PHE A 56 10.65 -10.00 -3.42
C PHE A 56 9.71 -11.16 -3.10
N TRP A 57 8.39 -10.95 -3.18
CA TRP A 57 7.42 -11.99 -2.84
C TRP A 57 7.31 -13.10 -3.89
N ARG A 58 7.67 -12.86 -5.16
CA ARG A 58 7.77 -13.93 -6.17
C ARG A 58 8.91 -14.88 -5.84
N GLU A 59 10.07 -14.35 -5.48
CA GLU A 59 11.21 -15.17 -5.06
C GLU A 59 10.90 -15.99 -3.81
N ILE A 60 10.22 -15.39 -2.83
CA ILE A 60 9.74 -16.09 -1.63
C ILE A 60 8.75 -17.20 -1.98
N ALA A 61 7.84 -16.96 -2.94
CA ALA A 61 6.87 -17.96 -3.38
C ALA A 61 7.52 -19.17 -4.07
N ILE A 62 8.68 -18.97 -4.70
CA ILE A 62 9.50 -20.04 -5.29
C ILE A 62 10.29 -20.82 -4.21
N GLY A 63 10.30 -20.34 -2.96
CA GLY A 63 10.92 -21.00 -1.81
C GLY A 63 12.29 -20.44 -1.41
N LEU A 64 12.69 -19.29 -1.95
CA LEU A 64 13.95 -18.65 -1.59
C LEU A 64 13.91 -18.02 -0.19
N SER A 65 15.08 -17.90 0.43
CA SER A 65 15.22 -17.21 1.73
C SER A 65 14.93 -15.71 1.58
N SER A 66 14.50 -15.07 2.67
CA SER A 66 14.23 -13.61 2.68
C SER A 66 15.47 -12.77 2.35
N GLU A 67 16.67 -13.29 2.62
CA GLU A 67 17.93 -12.61 2.29
C GLU A 67 18.19 -12.66 0.79
N ARG A 68 18.10 -13.86 0.19
CA ARG A 68 18.30 -14.02 -1.26
C ARG A 68 17.23 -13.32 -2.08
N ALA A 69 15.98 -13.38 -1.63
CA ALA A 69 14.88 -12.65 -2.25
C ALA A 69 15.08 -11.12 -2.19
N ALA A 70 15.70 -10.60 -1.14
CA ALA A 70 16.01 -9.18 -1.02
C ALA A 70 17.05 -8.74 -2.06
N GLU A 71 18.13 -9.52 -2.19
CA GLU A 71 19.20 -9.29 -3.17
C GLU A 71 18.64 -9.26 -4.60
N LEU A 72 17.87 -10.28 -4.97
CA LEU A 72 17.25 -10.38 -6.30
C LEU A 72 16.22 -9.26 -6.56
N ALA A 73 15.53 -8.80 -5.52
CA ALA A 73 14.64 -7.65 -5.60
C ALA A 73 15.37 -6.29 -5.65
N GLY A 74 16.70 -6.28 -5.47
CA GLY A 74 17.54 -5.07 -5.50
C GLY A 74 17.45 -4.24 -4.21
N VAL A 75 17.20 -4.86 -3.07
CA VAL A 75 17.14 -4.20 -1.76
C VAL A 75 18.04 -4.88 -0.73
N SER A 76 18.41 -4.17 0.33
CA SER A 76 19.21 -4.76 1.40
C SER A 76 18.46 -5.87 2.13
N SER A 77 19.19 -6.84 2.66
CA SER A 77 18.65 -7.92 3.51
C SER A 77 17.78 -7.40 4.66
N ALA A 78 18.18 -6.28 5.28
CA ALA A 78 17.40 -5.62 6.33
C ALA A 78 16.04 -5.09 5.85
N VAL A 79 15.94 -4.62 4.60
CA VAL A 79 14.67 -4.23 3.97
C VAL A 79 13.84 -5.47 3.65
N GLY A 80 14.45 -6.53 3.11
CA GLY A 80 13.76 -7.81 2.87
C GLY A 80 13.16 -8.41 4.13
N ALA A 81 13.92 -8.48 5.23
CA ALA A 81 13.43 -8.94 6.52
C ALA A 81 12.27 -8.08 7.05
N ARG A 82 12.28 -6.76 6.77
CA ARG A 82 11.20 -5.85 7.11
C ARG A 82 9.95 -6.11 6.27
N LEU A 83 10.10 -6.29 4.96
CA LEU A 83 9.01 -6.61 4.04
C LEU A 83 8.33 -7.94 4.45
N PHE A 84 9.13 -8.99 4.69
CA PHE A 84 8.62 -10.27 5.14
C PHE A 84 7.80 -10.15 6.44
N ARG A 85 8.33 -9.37 7.40
CA ARG A 85 7.65 -9.12 8.68
C ARG A 85 6.38 -8.28 8.54
N GLN A 86 6.37 -7.32 7.61
CA GLN A 86 5.19 -6.48 7.33
C GLN A 86 4.07 -7.30 6.70
N GLY A 87 4.39 -8.20 5.76
CA GLY A 87 3.41 -9.12 5.17
C GLY A 87 3.07 -10.33 6.05
N GLY A 88 3.74 -10.51 7.19
CA GLY A 88 3.51 -11.64 8.09
C GLY A 88 3.86 -12.99 7.47
N GLY A 89 4.84 -13.02 6.55
CA GLY A 89 5.20 -14.21 5.79
C GLY A 89 4.33 -14.47 4.55
N MET A 90 3.39 -13.57 4.22
CA MET A 90 2.55 -13.65 3.03
C MET A 90 2.64 -12.37 2.18
N PRO A 91 2.42 -12.46 0.85
CA PRO A 91 2.42 -11.29 -0.02
C PRO A 91 1.37 -10.25 0.38
N ASP A 92 1.82 -9.01 0.59
CA ASP A 92 0.99 -7.83 0.85
C ASP A 92 0.64 -7.04 -0.43
N VAL A 93 1.03 -7.58 -1.58
CA VAL A 93 0.78 -7.05 -2.92
C VAL A 93 0.36 -8.19 -3.85
N SER A 94 -0.48 -7.89 -4.84
CA SER A 94 -0.75 -8.83 -5.93
C SER A 94 0.56 -9.17 -6.64
N LEU A 95 0.83 -10.47 -6.82
CA LEU A 95 2.00 -11.00 -7.54
C LEU A 95 1.81 -11.03 -9.05
N GLU A 96 0.60 -10.76 -9.52
CA GLU A 96 0.29 -10.73 -10.95
C GLU A 96 1.17 -9.71 -11.67
N MET A 97 1.58 -10.10 -12.88
CA MET A 97 2.32 -9.22 -13.76
C MET A 97 1.53 -7.93 -14.02
N PRO A 98 2.17 -6.76 -14.06
CA PRO A 98 1.50 -5.52 -14.41
C PRO A 98 0.84 -5.68 -15.79
N SER A 99 -0.49 -5.52 -15.83
CA SER A 99 -1.23 -5.52 -17.09
C SER A 99 -0.71 -4.41 -18.00
N ASP A 100 -0.59 -4.72 -19.29
CA ASP A 100 -0.21 -3.77 -20.34
C ASP A 100 -1.17 -2.55 -20.44
N ARG A 101 -2.33 -2.62 -19.79
CA ARG A 101 -3.26 -1.50 -19.67
C ARG A 101 -2.66 -0.25 -18.99
N PHE A 102 -1.66 -0.40 -18.13
CA PHE A 102 -1.09 0.69 -17.34
C PHE A 102 0.37 0.98 -17.71
N LEU A 103 0.73 2.27 -17.79
CA LEU A 103 2.12 2.69 -18.03
C LEU A 103 3.03 2.29 -16.87
N SER A 104 4.06 1.51 -17.19
CA SER A 104 5.17 1.13 -16.33
C SER A 104 6.06 2.33 -15.98
N LEU A 105 6.94 2.15 -14.99
CA LEU A 105 7.92 3.18 -14.64
C LEU A 105 8.88 3.48 -15.80
N ALA A 106 9.37 2.45 -16.50
CA ALA A 106 10.27 2.61 -17.64
C ALA A 106 9.62 3.42 -18.78
N GLU A 107 8.35 3.15 -19.09
CA GLU A 107 7.62 3.94 -20.08
C GLU A 107 7.44 5.40 -19.62
N ARG A 108 7.18 5.62 -18.33
CA ARG A 108 7.08 6.99 -17.77
C ARG A 108 8.41 7.73 -17.85
N GLU A 109 9.54 7.05 -17.65
CA GLU A 109 10.88 7.60 -17.84
C GLU A 109 11.13 7.95 -19.31
N GLY A 110 10.78 7.05 -20.24
CA GLY A 110 10.83 7.33 -21.69
C GLY A 110 9.99 8.54 -22.09
N ILE A 111 8.77 8.67 -21.56
CA ILE A 111 7.92 9.86 -21.77
C ILE A 111 8.60 11.12 -21.24
N ALA A 112 9.26 11.06 -20.08
CA ALA A 112 9.96 12.22 -19.51
C ALA A 112 11.16 12.65 -20.37
N LEU A 113 11.97 11.70 -20.83
CA LEU A 113 13.11 11.96 -21.71
C LEU A 113 12.66 12.57 -23.03
N LEU A 114 11.68 11.96 -23.71
CA LEU A 114 11.16 12.48 -24.97
C LEU A 114 10.52 13.87 -24.82
N ARG A 115 9.92 14.14 -23.65
CA ARG A 115 9.38 15.46 -23.34
C ARG A 115 10.48 16.51 -23.13
N ALA A 116 11.57 16.13 -22.45
CA ALA A 116 12.74 16.99 -22.27
C ALA A 116 13.43 17.31 -23.61
N GLN A 117 13.40 16.37 -24.55
CA GLN A 117 13.85 16.56 -25.95
C GLN A 117 12.90 17.44 -26.79
N GLY A 118 11.79 17.91 -26.23
CA GLY A 118 10.84 18.79 -26.94
C GLY A 118 9.81 18.07 -27.82
N HIS A 119 9.74 16.73 -27.79
CA HIS A 119 8.77 16.00 -28.61
C HIS A 119 7.32 16.26 -28.19
N GLY A 120 6.44 16.36 -29.20
CA GLY A 120 4.99 16.50 -29.02
C GLY A 120 4.32 15.18 -28.62
N VAL A 121 3.09 15.25 -28.09
CA VAL A 121 2.34 14.09 -27.57
C VAL A 121 2.20 12.96 -28.60
N ARG A 122 1.97 13.29 -29.88
CA ARG A 122 1.82 12.29 -30.96
C ARG A 122 3.13 11.59 -31.31
N GLU A 123 4.26 12.31 -31.26
CA GLU A 123 5.59 11.73 -31.47
C GLU A 123 5.96 10.79 -30.32
N ILE A 124 5.72 11.23 -29.07
CA ILE A 124 5.92 10.40 -27.88
C ILE A 124 5.10 9.11 -27.98
N ALA A 125 3.84 9.23 -28.39
CA ALA A 125 2.94 8.09 -28.60
C ALA A 125 3.51 7.08 -29.62
N ARG A 126 3.98 7.55 -30.78
CA ARG A 126 4.62 6.70 -31.79
C ARG A 126 5.86 5.99 -31.25
N ARG A 127 6.77 6.71 -30.58
CA ARG A 127 8.02 6.13 -30.05
C ARG A 127 7.82 5.17 -28.88
N THR A 128 6.80 5.39 -28.06
CA THR A 128 6.49 4.54 -26.90
C THR A 128 5.56 3.38 -27.24
N GLY A 129 5.04 3.30 -28.47
CA GLY A 129 4.04 2.30 -28.84
C GLY A 129 2.70 2.44 -28.10
N ARG A 130 2.41 3.63 -27.55
CA ARG A 130 1.21 3.90 -26.76
C ARG A 130 0.28 4.86 -27.47
N HIS A 131 -1.02 4.76 -27.18
CA HIS A 131 -1.99 5.66 -27.79
C HIS A 131 -1.80 7.12 -27.32
N ALA A 132 -1.93 8.09 -28.24
CA ALA A 132 -1.73 9.51 -27.96
C ALA A 132 -2.64 10.06 -26.86
N SER A 133 -3.86 9.53 -26.72
CA SER A 133 -4.77 9.91 -25.63
C SER A 133 -4.25 9.46 -24.26
N THR A 134 -3.54 8.33 -24.17
CA THR A 134 -2.92 7.83 -22.94
C THR A 134 -1.82 8.78 -22.49
N ILE A 135 -0.91 9.14 -23.41
CA ILE A 135 0.18 10.10 -23.14
C ILE A 135 -0.38 11.47 -22.75
N SER A 136 -1.39 11.96 -23.47
CA SER A 136 -2.05 13.24 -23.14
C SER A 136 -2.64 13.23 -21.73
N ARG A 137 -3.36 12.16 -21.37
CA ARG A 137 -3.99 12.00 -20.05
C ARG A 137 -2.94 11.87 -18.94
N GLU A 138 -1.86 11.16 -19.20
CA GLU A 138 -0.73 10.99 -18.28
C GLU A 138 -0.09 12.34 -17.94
N LEU A 139 0.36 13.08 -18.96
CA LEU A 139 0.99 14.38 -18.80
C LEU A 139 0.04 15.39 -18.14
N ARG A 140 -1.24 15.40 -18.52
CA ARG A 140 -2.24 16.31 -17.92
C ARG A 140 -2.45 16.06 -16.43
N ARG A 141 -2.46 14.79 -16.00
CA ARG A 141 -2.77 14.39 -14.62
C ARG A 141 -1.56 14.44 -13.69
N ASN A 142 -0.35 14.25 -14.23
CA ASN A 142 0.84 13.96 -13.43
C ASN A 142 2.01 14.92 -13.62
N ALA A 143 1.92 15.91 -14.52
CA ALA A 143 2.91 16.98 -14.54
C ALA A 143 2.75 17.85 -13.28
N ALA A 144 3.85 18.05 -12.57
CA ALA A 144 3.88 18.81 -11.33
C ALA A 144 3.65 20.30 -11.63
N THR A 145 2.83 20.96 -10.82
CA THR A 145 2.56 22.40 -10.92
C THR A 145 3.19 23.21 -9.77
N ARG A 146 3.94 22.55 -8.87
CA ARG A 146 4.38 23.14 -7.60
C ARG A 146 5.36 24.30 -7.77
N SER A 147 6.20 24.27 -8.81
CA SER A 147 7.23 25.30 -9.07
C SER A 147 6.76 26.43 -9.99
N GLY A 148 5.45 26.55 -10.27
CA GLY A 148 4.93 27.48 -11.28
C GLY A 148 5.17 27.02 -12.72
N TYR A 149 6.10 26.09 -12.94
CA TYR A 149 6.36 25.41 -14.22
C TYR A 149 5.72 24.03 -14.25
N VAL A 150 5.31 23.59 -15.45
CA VAL A 150 4.75 22.25 -15.69
C VAL A 150 5.90 21.29 -15.97
N GLU A 151 6.53 20.79 -14.91
CA GLU A 151 7.63 19.81 -15.00
C GLU A 151 7.08 18.39 -14.85
N TYR A 152 7.37 17.51 -15.82
CA TYR A 152 6.95 16.11 -15.75
C TYR A 152 8.10 15.24 -15.25
N ARG A 153 7.96 14.71 -14.02
CA ARG A 153 8.91 13.77 -13.41
C ARG A 153 8.31 12.37 -13.34
N ALA A 154 8.98 11.41 -13.97
CA ALA A 154 8.50 10.02 -14.11
C ALA A 154 8.22 9.34 -12.76
N THR A 155 9.15 9.46 -11.81
CA THR A 155 9.05 8.84 -10.47
C THR A 155 7.86 9.37 -9.66
N VAL A 156 7.63 10.69 -9.70
CA VAL A 156 6.50 11.36 -9.05
C VAL A 156 5.18 10.95 -9.70
N ALA A 157 5.15 10.94 -11.03
CA ALA A 157 3.99 10.51 -11.80
C ALA A 157 3.61 9.06 -11.48
N HIS A 158 4.60 8.16 -11.45
CA HIS A 158 4.44 6.75 -11.11
C HIS A 158 3.88 6.58 -9.70
N TRP A 159 4.45 7.28 -8.72
CA TRP A 159 3.96 7.26 -7.34
C TRP A 159 2.50 7.71 -7.22
N HIS A 160 2.12 8.81 -7.87
CA HIS A 160 0.72 9.28 -7.87
C HIS A 160 -0.23 8.29 -8.55
N ALA A 161 0.21 7.60 -9.61
CA ALA A 161 -0.55 6.53 -10.25
C ALA A 161 -0.78 5.37 -9.27
N GLN A 162 0.28 4.85 -8.64
CA GLN A 162 0.19 3.79 -7.65
C GLN A 162 -0.68 4.16 -6.45
N ARG A 163 -0.56 5.39 -5.94
CA ARG A 163 -1.35 5.89 -4.81
C ARG A 163 -2.84 5.90 -5.14
N ARG A 164 -3.22 6.41 -6.32
CA ARG A 164 -4.63 6.44 -6.76
C ARG A 164 -5.18 5.05 -7.05
N ALA A 165 -4.35 4.13 -7.55
CA ALA A 165 -4.74 2.76 -7.81
C ALA A 165 -5.16 1.99 -6.54
N ARG A 166 -4.67 2.38 -5.36
CA ARG A 166 -5.05 1.75 -4.08
C ARG A 166 -6.54 1.92 -3.76
N ARG A 167 -7.19 2.99 -4.26
CA ARG A 167 -8.61 3.35 -4.07
C ARG A 167 -9.19 2.81 -2.75
N PRO A 168 -8.64 3.19 -1.58
CA PRO A 168 -9.12 2.68 -0.31
C PRO A 168 -10.59 3.07 -0.16
N ARG A 169 -11.45 2.09 0.08
CA ARG A 169 -12.84 2.33 0.45
C ARG A 169 -12.89 2.45 1.97
N THR A 170 -13.59 3.48 2.46
CA THR A 170 -13.92 3.57 3.88
C THR A 170 -14.68 2.31 4.29
N ALA A 171 -14.20 1.61 5.32
CA ALA A 171 -14.87 0.42 5.81
C ALA A 171 -16.24 0.80 6.40
N LYS A 172 -17.24 -0.07 6.23
CA LYS A 172 -18.62 0.21 6.66
C LYS A 172 -18.71 0.52 8.16
N LEU A 173 -17.97 -0.22 8.99
CA LEU A 173 -17.87 0.00 10.45
C LEU A 173 -17.10 1.28 10.84
N ALA A 174 -16.27 1.80 9.94
CA ALA A 174 -15.62 3.10 10.17
C ALA A 174 -16.61 4.24 9.91
N ALA A 175 -17.43 4.12 8.85
CA ALA A 175 -18.39 5.12 8.43
C ALA A 175 -19.68 5.14 9.28
N ASN A 176 -20.24 3.98 9.66
CA ASN A 176 -21.46 3.87 10.46
C ASN A 176 -21.10 3.57 11.93
N SER A 177 -21.30 4.55 12.80
CA SER A 177 -21.03 4.43 14.25
C SER A 177 -22.04 3.56 14.99
N GLU A 178 -23.30 3.54 14.57
CA GLU A 178 -24.36 2.74 15.19
C GLU A 178 -24.14 1.25 14.95
N LEU A 179 -23.93 0.87 13.68
CA LEU A 179 -23.55 -0.49 13.31
C LEU A 179 -22.30 -0.96 14.05
N ARG A 180 -21.30 -0.06 14.18
CA ARG A 180 -20.10 -0.34 14.96
C ARG A 180 -20.42 -0.62 16.42
N ALA A 181 -21.22 0.22 17.07
CA ALA A 181 -21.59 0.03 18.47
C ALA A 181 -22.30 -1.31 18.69
N TYR A 182 -23.28 -1.64 17.83
CA TYR A 182 -24.00 -2.91 17.88
C TYR A 182 -23.05 -4.11 17.75
N VAL A 183 -22.16 -4.10 16.74
CA VAL A 183 -21.21 -5.20 16.53
C VAL A 183 -20.26 -5.35 17.72
N GLN A 184 -19.77 -4.23 18.28
CA GLN A 184 -18.91 -4.26 19.46
C GLN A 184 -19.62 -4.87 20.67
N GLU A 185 -20.83 -4.41 20.97
CA GLU A 185 -21.62 -4.90 22.10
C GLU A 185 -21.88 -6.41 22.03
N ARG A 186 -22.29 -6.91 20.86
CA ARG A 186 -22.55 -8.34 20.65
C ARG A 186 -21.28 -9.20 20.71
N LEU A 187 -20.14 -8.67 20.23
CA LEU A 187 -18.84 -9.34 20.33
C LEU A 187 -18.28 -9.34 21.76
N GLU A 188 -18.58 -8.33 22.56
CA GLU A 188 -18.20 -8.29 23.97
C GLU A 188 -18.97 -9.32 24.79
N GLY A 189 -20.19 -9.67 24.35
CA GLY A 189 -21.04 -10.62 25.07
C GLY A 189 -21.38 -10.11 26.48
N ALA A 190 -21.49 -8.80 26.63
CA ALA A 190 -21.80 -8.18 27.91
C ALA A 190 -23.27 -8.45 28.26
N ILE A 191 -23.48 -9.19 29.35
CA ILE A 191 -24.79 -9.47 29.92
C ILE A 191 -25.04 -8.44 31.01
N THR A 192 -26.16 -7.74 30.95
CA THR A 192 -26.59 -6.86 32.04
C THR A 192 -27.35 -7.70 33.05
N THR A 193 -26.85 -7.75 34.29
CA THR A 193 -27.57 -8.38 35.41
C THR A 193 -28.84 -7.58 35.71
N ALA A 194 -29.84 -8.16 36.38
CA ALA A 194 -31.06 -7.45 36.79
C ALA A 194 -30.77 -6.14 37.56
N ASP A 195 -29.65 -6.06 38.27
CA ASP A 195 -29.18 -4.87 39.00
C ASP A 195 -28.48 -3.82 38.10
N GLY A 196 -28.53 -3.95 36.77
CA GLY A 196 -27.84 -3.07 35.82
C GLY A 196 -26.33 -3.29 35.70
N LYS A 197 -25.75 -4.22 36.47
CA LYS A 197 -24.30 -4.51 36.44
C LYS A 197 -23.92 -5.31 35.20
N ARG A 198 -23.06 -4.73 34.36
CA ARG A 198 -22.57 -5.34 33.11
C ARG A 198 -21.52 -6.42 33.42
N ILE A 199 -21.91 -7.69 33.29
CA ILE A 199 -21.09 -8.88 33.43
C ILE A 199 -20.68 -9.36 32.04
N GLY A 200 -19.40 -9.33 31.72
CA GLY A 200 -18.86 -9.85 30.47
C GLY A 200 -17.36 -10.12 30.61
N PRO A 201 -16.75 -10.85 29.67
CA PRO A 201 -15.31 -11.06 29.69
C PRO A 201 -14.60 -9.70 29.51
N HIS A 202 -14.02 -9.15 30.59
CA HIS A 202 -13.13 -8.00 30.49
C HIS A 202 -11.78 -8.48 29.95
N VAL A 203 -11.53 -8.27 28.66
CA VAL A 203 -10.27 -8.70 28.04
C VAL A 203 -9.40 -7.51 27.67
N ALA A 204 -8.28 -7.36 28.38
CA ALA A 204 -7.22 -6.43 28.01
C ALA A 204 -6.31 -7.05 26.94
N TRP A 205 -6.02 -6.31 25.86
CA TRP A 205 -5.10 -6.79 24.83
C TRP A 205 -3.65 -6.71 25.33
N SER A 206 -3.09 -7.85 25.73
CA SER A 206 -1.72 -7.98 26.23
C SER A 206 -0.68 -8.15 25.11
N GLY A 207 -0.64 -7.21 24.15
CA GLY A 207 0.45 -7.13 23.16
C GLY A 207 0.66 -8.40 22.29
N ARG A 208 1.86 -8.54 21.70
CA ARG A 208 2.25 -9.70 20.86
C ARG A 208 2.98 -10.82 21.63
N ARG A 209 3.28 -10.63 22.92
CA ARG A 209 3.92 -11.66 23.76
C ARG A 209 2.85 -12.38 24.56
N HIS A 210 2.30 -13.42 23.96
CA HIS A 210 1.35 -14.29 24.61
C HIS A 210 2.05 -15.07 25.75
N GLY A 211 1.56 -14.88 26.98
CA GLY A 211 1.99 -15.61 28.18
C GLY A 211 1.46 -17.05 28.24
N ARG A 212 1.52 -17.65 29.45
CA ARG A 212 1.18 -19.07 29.74
C ARG A 212 -0.28 -19.46 29.43
N ARG A 213 -0.51 -20.76 29.14
CA ARG A 213 -1.82 -21.37 28.83
C ARG A 213 -2.86 -21.07 29.90
N LYS A 214 -3.97 -20.48 29.49
CA LYS A 214 -5.26 -20.53 30.19
C LYS A 214 -6.28 -21.05 29.20
N ASP A 215 -7.27 -21.80 29.68
CA ASP A 215 -8.47 -22.04 28.90
C ASP A 215 -9.05 -20.67 28.52
N ARG A 216 -9.43 -20.51 27.25
CA ARG A 216 -10.15 -19.29 26.88
C ARG A 216 -11.47 -19.31 27.63
N HIS A 217 -11.75 -18.21 28.34
CA HIS A 217 -13.02 -18.03 29.03
C HIS A 217 -14.14 -18.31 28.04
N TRP A 218 -15.08 -19.18 28.42
CA TRP A 218 -16.31 -19.37 27.66
C TRP A 218 -16.99 -18.01 27.57
N SER A 219 -17.02 -17.42 26.38
CA SER A 219 -17.80 -16.23 26.11
C SER A 219 -19.16 -16.68 25.59
N ILE A 220 -20.23 -16.15 26.21
CA ILE A 220 -21.60 -16.16 25.65
C ILE A 220 -21.68 -15.12 24.49
N ALA A 221 -20.52 -14.59 24.05
CA ALA A 221 -20.41 -13.64 22.98
C ALA A 221 -20.83 -14.24 21.64
N TRP A 222 -21.42 -13.41 20.81
CA TRP A 222 -21.94 -13.81 19.51
C TRP A 222 -20.80 -13.97 18.52
N SER A 223 -20.88 -14.99 17.66
CA SER A 223 -19.98 -15.09 16.51
C SER A 223 -20.29 -14.00 15.48
N PRO A 224 -19.30 -13.55 14.68
CA PRO A 224 -19.53 -12.62 13.57
C PRO A 224 -20.65 -13.05 12.61
N GLN A 225 -20.82 -14.37 12.39
CA GLN A 225 -21.92 -14.92 11.61
C GLN A 225 -23.28 -14.69 12.28
N GLN A 226 -23.39 -14.97 13.57
CA GLN A 226 -24.63 -14.74 14.32
C GLN A 226 -25.00 -13.26 14.34
N ILE A 227 -24.03 -12.37 14.50
CA ILE A 227 -24.24 -10.91 14.47
C ILE A 227 -24.77 -10.48 13.10
N ALA A 228 -24.11 -10.90 12.01
CA ALA A 228 -24.53 -10.58 10.66
C ALA A 228 -25.97 -11.04 10.36
N ASN A 229 -26.33 -12.25 10.77
CA ASN A 229 -27.67 -12.79 10.59
C ASN A 229 -28.71 -12.08 11.48
N ARG A 230 -28.32 -11.68 12.69
CA ARG A 230 -29.24 -11.01 13.63
C ARG A 230 -29.60 -9.61 13.22
N LEU A 231 -28.67 -8.90 12.59
CA LEU A 231 -28.92 -7.58 12.01
C LEU A 231 -30.08 -7.60 10.99
N LEU A 232 -30.34 -8.74 10.34
CA LEU A 232 -31.51 -8.93 9.46
C LEU A 232 -32.85 -8.85 10.21
N ILE A 233 -32.86 -9.32 11.46
CA ILE A 233 -34.06 -9.43 12.29
C ILE A 233 -34.28 -8.16 13.11
N ASP A 234 -33.22 -7.66 13.76
CA ASP A 234 -33.32 -6.50 14.66
C ASP A 234 -33.54 -5.19 13.88
N TYR A 235 -33.10 -5.13 12.61
CA TYR A 235 -33.22 -3.94 11.75
C TYR A 235 -33.78 -4.35 10.38
N PRO A 236 -35.06 -4.76 10.26
CA PRO A 236 -35.60 -5.30 9.02
C PRO A 236 -35.58 -4.28 7.87
N ASP A 237 -35.87 -3.01 8.15
CA ASP A 237 -36.02 -1.97 7.13
C ASP A 237 -34.73 -1.15 6.86
N ASP A 238 -33.73 -1.22 7.75
CA ASP A 238 -32.50 -0.45 7.60
C ASP A 238 -31.37 -1.24 6.91
N VAL A 239 -31.17 -0.95 5.62
CA VAL A 239 -30.09 -1.54 4.80
C VAL A 239 -28.70 -1.03 5.24
N SER A 240 -28.63 0.12 5.90
CA SER A 240 -27.39 0.69 6.44
C SER A 240 -26.76 -0.22 7.51
N MET A 241 -27.58 -1.02 8.21
CA MET A 241 -27.15 -1.95 9.26
C MET A 241 -26.68 -3.31 8.73
N ARG A 242 -26.80 -3.58 7.43
CA ARG A 242 -26.33 -4.86 6.84
C ARG A 242 -24.81 -4.95 6.80
N ILE A 243 -24.23 -6.05 7.28
CA ILE A 243 -22.79 -6.31 7.12
C ILE A 243 -22.54 -7.81 6.98
N SER A 244 -21.58 -8.20 6.14
CA SER A 244 -21.15 -9.59 6.08
C SER A 244 -20.27 -9.94 7.27
N HIS A 245 -20.37 -11.18 7.74
CA HIS A 245 -19.50 -11.72 8.79
C HIS A 245 -18.01 -11.64 8.41
N GLU A 246 -17.68 -11.80 7.12
CA GLU A 246 -16.32 -11.60 6.62
C GLU A 246 -15.85 -10.17 6.80
N ALA A 247 -16.71 -9.16 6.59
CA ALA A 247 -16.34 -7.77 6.84
C ALA A 247 -16.10 -7.49 8.33
N ILE A 248 -16.82 -8.16 9.23
CA ILE A 248 -16.56 -8.13 10.67
C ILE A 248 -15.19 -8.78 10.97
N TYR A 249 -14.88 -9.96 10.41
CA TYR A 249 -13.57 -10.60 10.58
C TYR A 249 -12.42 -9.73 10.06
N GLN A 250 -12.58 -9.14 8.88
CA GLN A 250 -11.60 -8.25 8.28
C GLN A 250 -11.35 -7.02 9.16
N ALA A 251 -12.38 -6.47 9.82
CA ALA A 251 -12.24 -5.35 10.75
C ALA A 251 -11.56 -5.76 12.08
N LEU A 252 -11.73 -7.01 12.52
CA LEU A 252 -11.05 -7.54 13.71
C LEU A 252 -9.56 -7.79 13.47
N TYR A 253 -9.19 -8.37 12.32
CA TYR A 253 -7.82 -8.78 12.04
C TYR A 253 -6.98 -7.73 11.31
N ILE A 254 -7.57 -6.91 10.44
CA ILE A 254 -6.85 -5.89 9.69
C ILE A 254 -6.96 -4.55 10.41
N LYS A 255 -5.89 -4.21 11.13
CA LYS A 255 -5.77 -2.96 11.91
C LYS A 255 -6.14 -1.70 11.09
N ASP A 256 -5.76 -1.68 9.82
CA ASP A 256 -5.91 -0.50 8.95
C ASP A 256 -7.33 -0.32 8.39
N ARG A 257 -8.21 -1.33 8.50
CA ARG A 257 -9.62 -1.18 8.09
C ARG A 257 -10.44 -0.37 9.09
N GLY A 258 -9.99 -0.34 10.36
CA GLY A 258 -10.59 0.46 11.42
C GLY A 258 -11.99 0.01 11.83
N GLY A 259 -12.53 0.67 12.87
CA GLY A 259 -13.92 0.51 13.29
C GLY A 259 -14.19 -0.55 14.35
N LEU A 260 -13.24 -1.40 14.77
CA LEU A 260 -13.43 -2.28 15.93
C LEU A 260 -12.21 -2.22 16.86
N ARG A 261 -12.45 -2.42 18.16
CA ARG A 261 -11.37 -2.53 19.14
C ARG A 261 -10.60 -3.83 18.93
N ARG A 262 -9.27 -3.76 18.97
CA ARG A 262 -8.39 -4.91 18.70
C ARG A 262 -8.55 -6.03 19.74
N GLU A 263 -8.98 -5.68 20.94
CA GLU A 263 -9.29 -6.57 22.06
C GLU A 263 -10.36 -7.60 21.71
N LEU A 264 -11.31 -7.25 20.83
CA LEU A 264 -12.47 -8.10 20.50
C LEU A 264 -12.08 -9.41 19.81
N CYS A 265 -10.89 -9.51 19.22
CA CYS A 265 -10.33 -10.77 18.72
C CYS A 265 -10.23 -11.86 19.79
N THR A 266 -10.14 -11.47 21.06
CA THR A 266 -10.05 -12.40 22.19
C THR A 266 -11.41 -12.96 22.60
N CYS A 267 -12.50 -12.24 22.32
CA CYS A 267 -13.87 -12.63 22.63
C CYS A 267 -14.44 -13.67 21.66
N LEU A 268 -13.78 -13.88 20.52
CA LEU A 268 -14.16 -14.90 19.53
C LEU A 268 -14.01 -16.32 20.10
N ARG A 269 -15.08 -17.11 19.99
CA ARG A 269 -15.10 -18.53 20.34
C ARG A 269 -14.19 -19.31 19.40
N THR A 270 -13.15 -19.95 19.93
CA THR A 270 -12.27 -20.84 19.16
C THR A 270 -12.18 -22.18 19.86
N GLY A 271 -12.66 -23.26 19.23
CA GLY A 271 -12.54 -24.63 19.77
C GLY A 271 -11.13 -25.22 19.73
N ARG A 272 -10.11 -24.40 19.41
CA ARG A 272 -8.71 -24.83 19.30
C ARG A 272 -7.92 -24.42 20.53
N ALA A 273 -7.22 -25.37 21.14
CA ALA A 273 -6.22 -25.08 22.16
C ALA A 273 -5.13 -24.16 21.58
N LEU A 274 -4.79 -23.09 22.29
CA LEU A 274 -3.75 -22.15 21.85
C LEU A 274 -2.34 -22.77 21.97
N ARG A 275 -1.54 -22.68 20.92
CA ARG A 275 -0.16 -23.19 20.87
C ARG A 275 0.75 -22.33 21.77
N MET A 276 1.69 -22.97 22.48
CA MET A 276 2.66 -22.27 23.32
C MET A 276 4.11 -22.57 22.96
N PRO A 277 5.03 -21.60 23.13
CA PRO A 277 6.45 -21.89 23.21
C PRO A 277 6.78 -22.63 24.51
N ARG A 278 7.67 -23.63 24.45
CA ARG A 278 8.29 -24.23 25.64
C ARG A 278 8.88 -23.10 26.48
N SER A 279 8.70 -23.14 27.80
CA SER A 279 9.52 -22.30 28.67
C SER A 279 10.97 -22.58 28.28
N ARG A 280 11.70 -21.57 27.80
CA ARG A 280 13.15 -21.65 27.93
C ARG A 280 13.37 -21.81 29.43
N ALA A 281 14.04 -22.88 29.84
CA ALA A 281 14.70 -22.86 31.13
C ALA A 281 15.35 -21.47 31.20
N LYS A 282 15.09 -20.70 32.25
CA LYS A 282 15.96 -19.56 32.53
C LYS A 282 17.34 -20.19 32.46
N ALA A 283 18.13 -19.87 31.44
CA ALA A 283 19.55 -20.15 31.53
C ALA A 283 19.89 -19.49 32.85
N ARG A 284 20.25 -20.30 33.87
CA ARG A 284 20.99 -19.78 35.01
C ARG A 284 22.02 -18.88 34.36
N GLY A 285 21.91 -17.57 34.62
CA GLY A 285 22.67 -16.55 33.89
C GLY A 285 24.08 -17.05 33.73
N LYS A 286 24.67 -16.88 32.52
CA LYS A 286 26.00 -17.40 32.12
C LYS A 286 26.79 -17.75 33.38
N GLN A 287 26.90 -19.03 33.71
CA GLN A 287 27.75 -19.44 34.83
C GLN A 287 29.14 -18.94 34.42
N PHE A 288 29.55 -17.79 34.97
CA PHE A 288 30.90 -17.34 34.85
C PHE A 288 31.72 -18.47 35.46
N VAL A 289 32.70 -18.97 34.69
CA VAL A 289 33.72 -19.87 35.22
C VAL A 289 34.29 -19.18 36.45
N THR A 290 34.08 -19.75 37.63
CA THR A 290 34.66 -19.22 38.86
C THR A 290 36.17 -19.36 38.78
N ASP A 291 36.95 -18.44 39.36
CA ASP A 291 38.43 -18.45 39.32
C ASP A 291 39.08 -19.74 39.87
N GLN A 292 38.28 -20.64 40.47
CA GLN A 292 38.69 -21.96 40.92
C GLN A 292 38.79 -22.98 39.76
N ASP A 293 38.15 -22.73 38.63
CA ASP A 293 38.05 -23.66 37.48
C ASP A 293 38.93 -23.26 36.28
N LEU A 294 39.88 -22.33 36.48
CA LEU A 294 40.87 -21.97 35.45
C LEU A 294 41.83 -23.14 35.21
N ILE A 295 42.12 -23.42 33.94
CA ILE A 295 43.00 -24.53 33.50
C ILE A 295 44.38 -24.45 34.18
N ASP A 296 44.85 -23.24 34.49
CA ASP A 296 46.13 -22.96 35.14
C ASP A 296 46.23 -23.49 36.58
N LYS A 297 45.08 -23.74 37.25
CA LYS A 297 45.01 -24.29 38.62
C LYS A 297 44.82 -25.81 38.66
N ARG A 298 44.92 -26.49 37.52
CA ARG A 298 44.79 -27.95 37.44
C ARG A 298 45.95 -28.63 38.19
N PRO A 299 45.68 -29.64 39.05
CA PRO A 299 46.75 -30.34 39.75
C PRO A 299 47.67 -31.09 38.77
N PRO A 300 49.00 -31.08 39.00
CA PRO A 300 50.02 -31.57 38.06
C PRO A 300 49.92 -33.07 37.76
N LYS A 301 49.22 -33.83 38.60
CA LYS A 301 48.94 -35.27 38.38
C LYS A 301 48.18 -35.56 37.08
N VAL A 302 47.47 -34.56 36.54
CA VAL A 302 46.65 -34.74 35.33
C VAL A 302 47.42 -34.44 34.04
N THR A 303 48.56 -33.76 34.14
CA THR A 303 49.47 -33.49 33.02
C THR A 303 50.39 -34.66 32.72
N ARG A 304 50.59 -35.58 33.67
CA ARG A 304 51.27 -36.86 33.44
C ARG A 304 50.31 -37.86 32.81
N ARG A 305 50.31 -37.93 31.49
CA ARG A 305 49.94 -39.15 30.75
C ARG A 305 51.21 -39.73 30.14
N GLY A 306 51.74 -40.76 30.77
CA GLY A 306 52.96 -41.43 30.32
C GLY A 306 53.69 -42.17 31.44
N GLU A 307 52.99 -43.08 32.11
CA GLU A 307 53.52 -44.39 32.52
C GLU A 307 52.44 -45.42 32.15
#